data_AF-A0A183IRN5-F1
#
_entry.id   AF-A0A183IRN5-F1
#
_cell.length_a   1.000
_cell.length_b   1.000
_cell.length_c   1.000
_cell.angle_alpha   90.00
_cell.angle_beta   90.00
_cell.angle_gamma   90.00
#
_symmetry.space_group_name_H-M   'P 1'
#
loop_
_entity.id
_entity.type
_entity.pdbx_description
1 polymer ?
#
loop_
_entity_poly.entity_id
_entity_poly.type
_entity_poly.pdbx_seq_one_letter_code
_entity_poly.pdbx_strand_id
1 'polypeptide(L)'
;MNADPKGKSLTVADTVSPERMQAIQDELERHSKDTIMATSKLHMESMQVRANRPNWKSYLQSNMISQDDYNFITAYEITKGDEHKSLIDNNKIQCAKTFISLMSNISKDQTVRCVLIMIDDMLKEDPTRVQIFANYARKERQSVWSPFLAMLNRSDGFIINQVSIIIAKMACFSQELMDGADLTYYLVWLKDRLKSPGNEYLQTTARCLQMMLRIDEYRYAFVNLECVNT
;
A
#
# COMPACT_ATOMS: atom_id res chain seq x y z
N MET A 1 39.80 23.38 64.90
CA MET A 1 38.40 23.74 64.62
C MET A 1 38.26 23.82 63.10
N ASN A 2 37.40 22.97 62.51
CA ASN A 2 37.03 22.87 61.08
C ASN A 2 38.13 22.33 60.13
N ALA A 3 37.89 21.45 59.14
CA ALA A 3 36.65 20.95 58.54
C ALA A 3 36.84 19.56 57.89
N ASP A 4 35.73 18.79 57.83
CA ASP A 4 35.49 17.59 57.02
C ASP A 4 35.72 17.77 55.50
N PRO A 5 36.12 16.73 54.76
CA PRO A 5 35.90 16.64 53.33
C PRO A 5 34.48 16.11 53.05
N LYS A 6 33.56 17.01 52.66
CA LYS A 6 32.22 16.62 52.19
C LYS A 6 32.34 15.76 50.93
N GLY A 7 31.77 14.56 51.03
CA GLY A 7 31.59 13.64 49.91
C GLY A 7 30.87 14.29 48.74
N LYS A 8 31.37 14.02 47.53
CA LYS A 8 30.62 14.23 46.29
C LYS A 8 29.45 13.24 46.28
N SER A 9 28.30 13.71 46.72
CA SER A 9 27.01 13.07 46.44
C SER A 9 26.79 13.14 44.93
N LEU A 10 26.79 11.98 44.25
CA LEU A 10 26.20 11.87 42.92
C LEU A 10 24.69 12.07 43.11
N THR A 11 24.22 13.29 42.91
CA THR A 11 22.79 13.57 42.86
C THR A 11 22.24 13.13 41.51
N VAL A 12 21.48 12.05 41.55
CA VAL A 12 20.54 11.58 40.54
C VAL A 12 19.52 12.69 40.27
N ALA A 13 19.72 13.50 39.22
CA ALA A 13 18.74 14.48 38.77
C ALA A 13 18.93 14.90 37.31
N ASP A 14 19.17 13.95 36.40
CA ASP A 14 18.88 14.20 34.98
C ASP A 14 17.38 13.99 34.77
N THR A 15 16.61 15.01 35.11
CA THR A 15 15.18 15.09 34.78
C THR A 15 15.06 15.06 33.25
N VAL A 16 14.55 13.95 32.72
CA VAL A 16 14.29 13.78 31.29
C VAL A 16 13.32 14.89 30.87
N SER A 17 13.75 15.78 29.96
CA SER A 17 12.91 16.89 29.50
C SER A 17 11.63 16.35 28.84
N PRO A 18 10.49 17.08 28.91
CA PRO A 18 9.24 16.66 28.26
C PRO A 18 9.40 16.34 26.77
N GLU A 19 10.28 17.07 26.08
CA GLU A 19 10.63 16.83 24.67
C GLU A 19 11.35 15.49 24.45
N ARG A 20 12.25 15.11 25.37
CA ARG A 20 12.91 13.79 25.33
C ARG A 20 11.92 12.66 25.64
N MET A 21 10.97 12.86 26.54
CA MET A 21 9.92 11.87 26.81
C MET A 21 8.99 11.70 25.60
N GLN A 22 8.63 12.79 24.91
CA GLN A 22 7.83 12.71 23.68
C GLN A 22 8.60 12.01 22.55
N ALA A 23 9.89 12.30 22.37
CA ALA A 23 10.70 11.64 21.36
C ALA A 23 10.84 10.13 21.60
N ILE A 24 11.01 9.72 22.87
CA ILE A 24 11.05 8.31 23.26
C ILE A 24 9.70 7.64 23.03
N GLN A 25 8.59 8.31 23.35
CA GLN A 25 7.24 7.83 23.10
C GLN A 25 7.00 7.63 21.59
N ASP A 26 7.36 8.61 20.75
CA ASP A 26 7.23 8.55 19.30
C ASP A 26 8.10 7.45 18.67
N GLU A 27 9.28 7.19 19.25
CA GLU A 27 10.19 6.13 18.81
C GLU A 27 9.69 4.74 19.21
N LEU A 28 9.11 4.62 20.41
CA LEU A 28 8.47 3.40 20.90
C LEU A 28 7.20 3.08 20.09
N GLU A 29 6.39 4.09 19.77
CA GLU A 29 5.20 3.95 18.91
C GLU A 29 5.58 3.57 17.48
N ARG A 30 6.66 4.15 16.94
CA ARG A 30 7.23 3.73 15.65
C ARG A 30 7.71 2.28 15.69
N HIS A 31 8.50 1.89 16.67
CA HIS A 31 8.97 0.50 16.83
C HIS A 31 7.82 -0.49 17.02
N SER A 32 6.80 -0.13 17.82
CA SER A 32 5.60 -0.96 18.02
C SER A 32 4.85 -1.13 16.71
N LYS A 33 4.64 -0.04 15.97
CA LYS A 33 3.99 -0.06 14.64
C LYS A 33 4.78 -0.91 13.64
N ASP A 34 6.10 -0.81 13.63
CA ASP A 34 6.97 -1.59 12.75
C ASP A 34 6.96 -3.09 13.11
N THR A 35 6.97 -3.42 14.40
CA THR A 35 6.86 -4.80 14.91
C THR A 35 5.50 -5.42 14.60
N ILE A 36 4.41 -4.66 14.76
CA ILE A 36 3.05 -5.09 14.42
C ILE A 36 2.90 -5.24 12.89
N MET A 37 3.54 -4.39 12.10
CA MET A 37 3.56 -4.52 10.63
C MET A 37 4.30 -5.80 10.19
N ALA A 38 5.46 -6.08 10.77
CA ALA A 38 6.27 -7.25 10.47
C ALA A 38 5.58 -8.58 10.81
N THR A 39 4.65 -8.56 11.77
CA THR A 39 3.89 -9.73 12.23
C THR A 39 2.49 -9.83 11.61
N SER A 40 2.10 -8.87 10.77
CA SER A 40 0.79 -8.91 10.10
C SER A 40 0.72 -10.08 9.11
N LYS A 41 -0.44 -10.75 9.04
CA LYS A 41 -0.68 -11.87 8.11
C LYS A 41 -0.31 -11.52 6.66
N LEU A 42 -0.71 -10.33 6.21
CA LEU A 42 -0.41 -9.85 4.86
C LEU A 42 1.09 -9.73 4.61
N HIS A 43 1.85 -9.22 5.58
CA HIS A 43 3.31 -9.09 5.44
C HIS A 43 3.97 -10.46 5.31
N MET A 44 3.62 -11.40 6.18
CA MET A 44 4.15 -12.77 6.13
C MET A 44 3.82 -13.47 4.81
N GLU A 45 2.57 -13.39 4.34
CA GLU A 45 2.16 -13.95 3.05
C GLU A 45 2.90 -13.27 1.88
N SER A 46 3.14 -11.96 1.97
CA SER A 46 3.89 -11.23 0.94
C SER A 46 5.33 -11.73 0.81
N MET A 47 5.97 -12.13 1.91
CA MET A 47 7.32 -12.74 1.86
C MET A 47 7.30 -14.08 1.12
N GLN A 48 6.28 -14.91 1.37
CA GLN A 48 6.12 -16.21 0.70
C GLN A 48 5.83 -16.04 -0.80
N VAL A 49 4.98 -15.08 -1.16
CA VAL A 49 4.65 -14.82 -2.57
C VAL A 49 5.90 -14.37 -3.34
N ARG A 50 6.79 -13.56 -2.73
CA ARG A 50 8.05 -13.13 -3.36
C ARG A 50 9.02 -14.28 -3.66
N ALA A 51 8.92 -15.39 -2.92
CA ALA A 51 9.75 -16.56 -3.17
C ALA A 51 9.35 -17.34 -4.45
N ASN A 52 8.09 -17.21 -4.88
CA ASN A 52 7.52 -17.99 -5.98
C ASN A 52 7.16 -17.10 -7.18
N ARG A 53 8.14 -16.85 -8.05
CA ARG A 53 7.96 -15.98 -9.22
C ARG A 53 7.14 -16.64 -10.34
N PRO A 54 6.27 -15.88 -11.04
CA PRO A 54 5.54 -16.39 -12.20
C PRO A 54 6.48 -16.73 -13.37
N ASN A 55 6.13 -17.76 -14.13
CA ASN A 55 6.79 -18.02 -15.41
C ASN A 55 6.12 -17.18 -16.52
N TRP A 56 6.60 -15.96 -16.73
CA TRP A 56 6.06 -15.04 -17.75
C TRP A 56 6.13 -15.60 -19.18
N LYS A 57 7.13 -16.43 -19.48
CA LYS A 57 7.28 -17.03 -20.80
C LYS A 57 6.12 -17.97 -21.12
N SER A 58 5.64 -18.72 -20.14
CA SER A 58 4.46 -19.58 -20.31
C SER A 58 3.19 -18.77 -20.58
N TYR A 59 3.03 -17.60 -19.96
CA TYR A 59 1.90 -16.70 -20.22
C TYR A 59 1.96 -16.07 -21.61
N LEU A 60 3.16 -15.75 -22.09
CA LEU A 60 3.35 -15.28 -23.46
C LEU A 60 3.00 -16.37 -24.47
N GLN A 61 3.50 -17.59 -24.26
CA GLN A 61 3.26 -18.73 -25.15
C GLN A 61 1.78 -19.14 -25.22
N SER A 62 1.01 -18.90 -24.15
CA SER A 62 -0.43 -19.14 -24.12
C SER A 62 -1.29 -17.95 -24.59
N ASN A 63 -0.66 -16.87 -25.08
CA ASN A 63 -1.32 -15.62 -25.49
C ASN A 63 -2.13 -14.95 -24.36
N MET A 64 -1.80 -15.21 -23.10
CA MET A 64 -2.45 -14.56 -21.95
C MET A 64 -1.90 -13.15 -21.69
N ILE A 65 -0.69 -12.86 -22.18
CA ILE A 65 -0.04 -11.55 -22.10
C ILE A 65 0.54 -11.19 -23.47
N SER A 66 0.64 -9.90 -23.77
CA SER A 66 1.25 -9.43 -25.01
C SER A 66 2.78 -9.52 -24.99
N GLN A 67 3.41 -9.43 -26.15
CA GLN A 67 4.88 -9.35 -26.24
C GLN A 67 5.43 -8.12 -25.52
N ASP A 68 4.73 -6.98 -25.59
CA ASP A 68 5.14 -5.75 -24.89
C ASP A 68 5.04 -5.91 -23.37
N ASP A 69 3.97 -6.52 -22.87
CA ASP A 69 3.80 -6.81 -21.45
C ASP A 69 4.89 -7.76 -20.95
N TYR A 70 5.22 -8.81 -21.72
CA TYR A 70 6.30 -9.74 -21.43
C TYR A 70 7.67 -9.06 -21.37
N ASN A 71 7.98 -8.23 -22.37
CA ASN A 71 9.25 -7.51 -22.45
C ASN A 71 9.42 -6.58 -21.24
N PHE A 72 8.36 -5.82 -20.91
CA PHE A 72 8.38 -4.90 -19.77
C PHE A 72 8.52 -5.65 -18.45
N ILE A 73 7.70 -6.67 -18.17
CA ILE A 73 7.70 -7.33 -16.86
C ILE A 73 9.01 -8.08 -16.60
N THR A 74 9.61 -8.66 -17.65
CA THR A 74 10.90 -9.35 -17.53
C THR A 74 12.03 -8.36 -17.23
N ALA A 75 12.06 -7.20 -17.90
CA ALA A 75 13.01 -6.13 -17.61
C ALA A 75 12.79 -5.55 -16.19
N TYR A 76 11.53 -5.36 -15.79
CA TYR A 76 11.16 -4.86 -14.47
C TYR A 76 11.68 -5.74 -13.34
N GLU A 77 11.64 -7.06 -13.52
CA GLU A 77 12.09 -8.02 -12.49
C GLU A 77 13.61 -8.10 -12.33
N ILE A 78 14.36 -7.90 -13.41
CA ILE A 78 15.83 -8.04 -13.46
C ILE A 78 16.53 -6.75 -13.02
N THR A 79 16.00 -5.60 -13.43
CA THR A 79 16.58 -4.29 -13.09
C THR A 79 16.43 -3.97 -11.60
N LYS A 80 17.42 -3.26 -11.04
CA LYS A 80 17.45 -2.79 -9.64
C LYS A 80 18.07 -1.38 -9.56
N GLY A 81 17.83 -0.68 -8.45
CA GLY A 81 18.40 0.64 -8.19
C GLY A 81 18.07 1.67 -9.27
N ASP A 82 19.09 2.40 -9.74
CA ASP A 82 18.92 3.49 -10.71
C ASP A 82 18.45 3.01 -12.08
N GLU A 83 18.84 1.80 -12.50
CA GLU A 83 18.37 1.20 -13.75
C GLU A 83 16.87 0.92 -13.70
N HIS A 84 16.38 0.44 -12.54
CA HIS A 84 14.95 0.19 -12.33
C HIS A 84 14.13 1.48 -12.39
N LYS A 85 14.64 2.54 -11.75
CA LYS A 85 14.03 3.87 -11.84
C LYS A 85 13.98 4.37 -13.28
N SER A 86 15.10 4.25 -14.01
CA SER A 86 15.21 4.67 -15.41
C SER A 86 14.26 3.88 -16.32
N LEU A 87 14.11 2.57 -16.09
CA LEU A 87 13.16 1.73 -16.81
C LEU A 87 11.73 2.25 -16.65
N ILE A 88 11.30 2.52 -15.42
CA ILE A 88 9.96 3.04 -15.13
C ILE A 88 9.79 4.44 -15.74
N ASP A 89 10.77 5.33 -15.55
CA ASP A 89 10.67 6.72 -16.01
C ASP A 89 10.58 6.84 -17.53
N ASN A 90 11.31 6.00 -18.26
CA ASN A 90 11.29 5.97 -19.71
C ASN A 90 10.06 5.25 -20.28
N ASN A 91 9.38 4.40 -19.49
CA ASN A 91 8.31 3.53 -19.97
C ASN A 91 7.00 3.68 -19.17
N LYS A 92 6.69 4.87 -18.64
CA LYS A 92 5.53 5.12 -17.75
C LYS A 92 4.20 4.55 -18.29
N ILE A 93 3.87 4.82 -19.55
CA ILE A 93 2.63 4.34 -20.16
C ILE A 93 2.60 2.80 -20.25
N GLN A 94 3.69 2.19 -20.70
CA GLN A 94 3.79 0.72 -20.78
C GLN A 94 3.78 0.07 -19.39
N CYS A 95 4.36 0.73 -18.38
CA CYS A 95 4.32 0.30 -16.99
C CYS A 95 2.88 0.16 -16.48
N ALA A 96 2.08 1.24 -16.58
CA ALA A 96 0.67 1.20 -16.18
C ALA A 96 -0.12 0.15 -16.97
N LYS A 97 0.03 0.15 -18.31
CA LYS A 97 -0.65 -0.81 -19.20
C LYS A 97 -0.35 -2.25 -18.82
N THR A 98 0.93 -2.58 -18.63
CA THR A 98 1.38 -3.93 -18.28
C THR A 98 0.78 -4.34 -16.94
N PHE A 99 0.92 -3.52 -15.89
CA PHE A 99 0.40 -3.88 -14.57
C PHE A 99 -1.11 -4.04 -14.53
N ILE A 100 -1.86 -3.16 -15.20
CA ILE A 100 -3.33 -3.26 -15.30
C ILE A 100 -3.71 -4.51 -16.11
N SER A 101 -3.08 -4.75 -17.26
CA SER A 101 -3.32 -5.94 -18.10
C SER A 101 -3.08 -7.24 -17.31
N LEU A 102 -1.93 -7.36 -16.65
CA LEU A 102 -1.58 -8.55 -15.86
C LEU A 102 -2.54 -8.77 -14.69
N MET A 103 -2.96 -7.69 -14.01
CA MET A 103 -3.90 -7.75 -12.89
C MET A 103 -5.30 -8.14 -13.32
N SER A 104 -5.80 -7.59 -14.43
CA SER A 104 -7.19 -7.76 -14.87
C SER A 104 -7.41 -9.01 -15.73
N ASN A 105 -6.42 -9.43 -16.52
CA ASN A 105 -6.59 -10.51 -17.50
C ASN A 105 -6.11 -11.89 -17.01
N ILE A 106 -5.24 -11.94 -16.00
CA ILE A 106 -4.73 -13.22 -15.48
C ILE A 106 -5.64 -13.72 -14.35
N SER A 107 -6.18 -14.93 -14.50
CA SER A 107 -7.07 -15.54 -13.51
C SER A 107 -6.34 -16.25 -12.36
N LYS A 108 -5.08 -16.67 -12.55
CA LYS A 108 -4.29 -17.41 -11.56
C LYS A 108 -3.92 -16.51 -10.38
N ASP A 109 -4.50 -16.79 -9.21
CA ASP A 109 -4.33 -15.99 -8.00
C ASP A 109 -2.86 -15.73 -7.67
N GLN A 110 -2.02 -16.77 -7.63
CA GLN A 110 -0.60 -16.59 -7.30
C GLN A 110 0.10 -15.55 -8.18
N THR A 111 -0.22 -15.51 -9.48
CA THR A 111 0.38 -14.53 -10.38
C THR A 111 -0.16 -13.12 -10.12
N VAL A 112 -1.47 -12.99 -9.89
CA VAL A 112 -2.08 -11.71 -9.50
C VAL A 112 -1.49 -11.19 -8.18
N ARG A 113 -1.30 -12.06 -7.17
CA ARG A 113 -0.63 -11.72 -5.91
C ARG A 113 0.77 -11.13 -6.15
N CYS A 114 1.57 -11.76 -7.02
CA CYS A 114 2.90 -11.24 -7.39
C CYS A 114 2.82 -9.87 -8.06
N VAL A 115 1.88 -9.69 -8.99
CA VAL A 115 1.67 -8.40 -9.69
C VAL A 115 1.30 -7.30 -8.71
N LEU A 116 0.37 -7.56 -7.79
CA LEU A 116 -0.04 -6.59 -6.77
C LEU A 116 1.11 -6.22 -5.82
N ILE A 117 1.96 -7.18 -5.45
CA ILE A 117 3.18 -6.89 -4.67
C ILE A 117 4.12 -5.99 -5.46
N MET A 118 4.34 -6.26 -6.74
CA MET A 118 5.21 -5.43 -7.58
C MET A 118 4.71 -4.00 -7.69
N ILE A 119 3.39 -3.81 -7.89
CA ILE A 119 2.77 -2.48 -7.88
C ILE A 119 2.96 -1.80 -6.52
N ASP A 120 2.65 -2.50 -5.43
CA ASP A 120 2.74 -1.93 -4.09
C ASP A 120 4.18 -1.54 -3.72
N ASP A 121 5.16 -2.38 -4.06
CA ASP A 121 6.59 -2.10 -3.84
C ASP A 121 7.05 -0.91 -4.71
N MET A 122 6.61 -0.82 -5.98
CA MET A 122 6.86 0.34 -6.84
C MET A 122 6.39 1.65 -6.20
N LEU A 123 5.19 1.64 -5.59
CA LEU A 123 4.59 2.79 -4.93
C LEU A 123 5.20 3.08 -3.56
N LYS A 124 5.79 2.09 -2.88
CA LYS A 124 6.56 2.31 -1.63
C LYS A 124 7.87 3.03 -1.91
N GLU A 125 8.55 2.64 -2.98
CA GLU A 125 9.83 3.26 -3.37
C GLU A 125 9.66 4.74 -3.70
N ASP A 126 8.58 5.10 -4.40
CA ASP A 126 8.27 6.47 -4.76
C ASP A 126 6.74 6.68 -4.84
N PRO A 127 6.13 7.35 -3.86
CA PRO A 127 4.69 7.62 -3.84
C PRO A 127 4.21 8.43 -5.04
N THR A 128 5.06 9.22 -5.70
CA THR A 128 4.67 10.01 -6.88
C THR A 128 4.36 9.14 -8.10
N ARG A 129 4.80 7.87 -8.10
CA ARG A 129 4.52 6.91 -9.18
C ARG A 129 3.05 6.52 -9.30
N VAL A 130 2.19 6.86 -8.33
CA VAL A 130 0.73 6.74 -8.50
C VAL A 130 0.23 7.53 -9.72
N GLN A 131 0.91 8.62 -10.08
CA GLN A 131 0.59 9.43 -11.27
C GLN A 131 0.76 8.66 -12.57
N ILE A 132 1.56 7.61 -12.60
CA ILE A 132 1.74 6.78 -13.79
C ILE A 132 0.40 6.14 -14.19
N PHE A 133 -0.35 5.64 -13.21
CA PHE A 133 -1.68 5.05 -13.44
C PHE A 133 -2.73 6.10 -13.79
N ALA A 134 -2.75 7.25 -13.09
CA ALA A 134 -3.68 8.33 -13.38
C ALA A 134 -3.49 8.89 -14.80
N ASN A 135 -2.24 9.14 -15.21
CA ASN A 135 -1.91 9.63 -16.55
C ASN A 135 -2.28 8.61 -17.63
N TYR A 136 -2.06 7.32 -17.38
CA TYR A 136 -2.48 6.26 -18.29
C TYR A 136 -4.00 6.20 -18.43
N ALA A 137 -4.74 6.18 -17.32
CA ALA A 137 -6.20 6.14 -17.33
C ALA A 137 -6.80 7.37 -18.06
N ARG A 138 -6.23 8.57 -17.84
CA ARG A 138 -6.61 9.78 -18.56
C ARG A 138 -6.40 9.65 -20.07
N LYS A 139 -5.26 9.07 -20.49
CA LYS A 139 -4.97 8.82 -21.91
C LYS A 139 -5.96 7.85 -22.55
N GLU A 140 -6.30 6.77 -21.84
CA GLU A 140 -7.26 5.76 -22.31
C GLU A 140 -8.72 6.17 -22.13
N ARG A 141 -8.99 7.35 -21.52
CA ARG A 141 -10.33 7.87 -21.19
C ARG A 141 -11.13 6.89 -20.33
N GLN A 142 -10.47 6.29 -19.36
CA GLN A 142 -11.05 5.32 -18.42
C GLN A 142 -10.89 5.80 -16.98
N SER A 143 -11.68 5.23 -16.07
CA SER A 143 -11.48 5.46 -14.64
C SER A 143 -10.18 4.79 -14.19
N VAL A 144 -9.35 5.54 -13.45
CA VAL A 144 -8.15 5.00 -12.81
C VAL A 144 -8.51 4.02 -11.68
N TRP A 145 -9.70 4.14 -11.11
CA TRP A 145 -10.14 3.36 -9.95
C TRP A 145 -10.73 2.02 -10.34
N SER A 146 -11.53 1.97 -11.40
CA SER A 146 -12.32 0.78 -11.75
C SER A 146 -11.50 -0.51 -11.87
N PRO A 147 -10.31 -0.56 -12.51
CA PRO A 147 -9.52 -1.78 -12.56
C PRO A 147 -9.11 -2.31 -11.19
N PHE A 148 -8.82 -1.41 -10.24
CA PHE A 148 -8.41 -1.78 -8.88
C PHE A 148 -9.62 -2.10 -7.99
N LEU A 149 -10.70 -1.32 -8.07
CA LEU A 149 -11.93 -1.57 -7.31
C LEU A 149 -12.57 -2.90 -7.70
N ALA A 150 -12.50 -3.30 -8.97
CA ALA A 150 -12.96 -4.60 -9.43
C ALA A 150 -12.28 -5.77 -8.70
N MET A 151 -11.00 -5.61 -8.32
CA MET A 151 -10.24 -6.64 -7.62
C MET A 151 -10.71 -6.88 -6.18
N LEU A 152 -11.43 -5.92 -5.57
CA LEU A 152 -12.00 -6.09 -4.23
C LEU A 152 -13.12 -7.16 -4.19
N ASN A 153 -13.60 -7.60 -5.35
CA ASN A 153 -14.59 -8.67 -5.49
C ASN A 153 -13.97 -10.07 -5.66
N ARG A 154 -12.64 -10.20 -5.62
CA ARG A 154 -11.98 -11.51 -5.64
C ARG A 154 -12.25 -12.28 -4.35
N SER A 155 -12.32 -13.61 -4.43
CA SER A 155 -12.49 -14.48 -3.26
C SER A 155 -11.21 -14.60 -2.42
N ASP A 156 -10.06 -14.33 -3.03
CA ASP A 156 -8.75 -14.45 -2.40
C ASP A 156 -8.50 -13.33 -1.38
N GLY A 157 -8.36 -13.71 -0.11
CA GLY A 157 -8.17 -12.78 1.00
C GLY A 157 -6.91 -11.92 0.92
N PHE A 158 -5.82 -12.44 0.34
CA PHE A 158 -4.59 -11.68 0.14
C PHE A 158 -4.81 -10.61 -0.94
N ILE A 159 -5.37 -11.00 -2.09
CA ILE A 159 -5.59 -10.11 -3.25
C ILE A 159 -6.42 -8.90 -2.85
N ILE A 160 -7.57 -9.11 -2.19
CA ILE A 160 -8.47 -8.01 -1.83
C ILE A 160 -7.84 -7.05 -0.81
N ASN A 161 -7.00 -7.55 0.10
CA ASN A 161 -6.34 -6.70 1.09
C ASN A 161 -5.10 -5.99 0.49
N GLN A 162 -4.35 -6.67 -0.36
CA GLN A 162 -3.19 -6.09 -1.05
C GLN A 162 -3.63 -4.99 -2.03
N VAL A 163 -4.70 -5.21 -2.80
CA VAL A 163 -5.24 -4.17 -3.68
C VAL A 163 -5.85 -3.02 -2.88
N SER A 164 -6.45 -3.28 -1.71
CA SER A 164 -6.92 -2.21 -0.82
C SER A 164 -5.79 -1.28 -0.38
N ILE A 165 -4.59 -1.81 -0.06
CA ILE A 165 -3.41 -0.96 0.22
C ILE A 165 -3.07 -0.07 -0.99
N ILE A 166 -3.06 -0.64 -2.19
CA ILE A 166 -2.73 0.08 -3.41
C ILE A 166 -3.76 1.19 -3.65
N ILE A 167 -5.06 0.89 -3.51
CA ILE A 167 -6.15 1.86 -3.65
C ILE A 167 -5.97 3.01 -2.66
N ALA A 168 -5.75 2.71 -1.37
CA ALA A 168 -5.53 3.74 -0.35
C ALA A 168 -4.33 4.63 -0.69
N LYS A 169 -3.22 4.06 -1.16
CA LYS A 169 -2.04 4.82 -1.60
C LYS A 169 -2.35 5.70 -2.80
N MET A 170 -3.03 5.15 -3.81
CA MET A 170 -3.42 5.90 -4.99
C MET A 170 -4.35 7.06 -4.61
N ALA A 171 -5.37 6.80 -3.80
CA ALA A 171 -6.30 7.83 -3.32
C ALA A 171 -5.61 8.93 -2.49
N CYS A 172 -4.56 8.60 -1.74
CA CYS A 172 -3.88 9.56 -0.86
C CYS A 172 -2.69 10.30 -1.49
N PHE A 173 -2.06 9.74 -2.52
CA PHE A 173 -0.87 10.32 -3.17
C PHE A 173 -1.13 10.82 -4.58
N SER A 174 -2.30 10.52 -5.15
CA SER A 174 -2.73 11.08 -6.44
C SER A 174 -2.99 12.58 -6.33
N GLN A 175 -2.90 13.27 -7.47
CA GLN A 175 -3.27 14.68 -7.59
C GLN A 175 -4.78 14.81 -7.76
N GLU A 176 -5.40 13.80 -8.38
CA GLU A 176 -6.84 13.67 -8.52
C GLU A 176 -7.36 12.81 -7.36
N LEU A 177 -8.18 13.42 -6.50
CA LEU A 177 -8.85 12.72 -5.39
C LEU A 177 -9.90 11.75 -5.93
N MET A 178 -10.09 10.64 -5.22
CA MET A 178 -11.20 9.74 -5.47
C MET A 178 -12.49 10.38 -4.96
N ASP A 179 -13.56 10.39 -5.76
CA ASP A 179 -14.81 11.03 -5.39
C ASP A 179 -16.05 10.17 -5.76
N GLY A 180 -17.24 10.71 -5.48
CA GLY A 180 -18.51 10.15 -5.89
C GLY A 180 -18.73 8.68 -5.49
N ALA A 181 -19.15 7.87 -6.47
CA ALA A 181 -19.50 6.48 -6.27
C ALA A 181 -18.28 5.60 -5.94
N ASP A 182 -17.12 5.90 -6.54
CA ASP A 182 -15.88 5.15 -6.31
C ASP A 182 -15.41 5.32 -4.85
N LEU A 183 -15.40 6.56 -4.35
CA LEU A 183 -15.07 6.85 -2.95
C LEU A 183 -16.07 6.20 -1.98
N THR A 184 -17.37 6.35 -2.27
CA THR A 184 -18.45 5.77 -1.47
C THR A 184 -18.29 4.25 -1.37
N TYR A 185 -18.10 3.57 -2.51
CA TYR A 185 -17.91 2.13 -2.56
C TYR A 185 -16.71 1.69 -1.73
N TYR A 186 -15.56 2.35 -1.88
CA TYR A 186 -14.36 1.96 -1.16
C TYR A 186 -14.45 2.20 0.36
N LEU A 187 -15.04 3.32 0.79
CA LEU A 187 -15.24 3.61 2.22
C LEU A 187 -16.24 2.64 2.86
N VAL A 188 -17.32 2.27 2.16
CA VAL A 188 -18.26 1.23 2.61
C VAL A 188 -17.55 -0.12 2.71
N TRP A 189 -16.76 -0.49 1.70
CA TRP A 189 -15.97 -1.72 1.74
C TRP A 189 -15.04 -1.75 2.96
N LEU A 190 -14.30 -0.68 3.23
CA LEU A 190 -13.43 -0.60 4.42
C LEU A 190 -14.23 -0.75 5.72
N LYS A 191 -15.37 -0.07 5.83
CA LYS A 191 -16.26 -0.14 7.00
C LYS A 191 -16.76 -1.56 7.25
N ASP A 192 -17.26 -2.23 6.22
CA ASP A 192 -17.83 -3.57 6.35
C ASP A 192 -16.74 -4.60 6.71
N ARG A 193 -15.54 -4.44 6.16
CA ARG A 193 -14.38 -5.29 6.48
C ARG A 193 -13.86 -5.08 7.90
N LEU A 194 -14.01 -3.89 8.48
CA LEU A 194 -13.70 -3.64 9.89
C LEU A 194 -14.71 -4.29 10.84
N LYS A 195 -15.99 -4.34 10.44
CA LYS A 195 -17.07 -4.96 11.22
C LYS A 195 -17.14 -6.49 11.06
N SER A 196 -16.48 -7.03 10.04
CA SER A 196 -16.50 -8.46 9.72
C SER A 196 -15.81 -9.28 10.81
N PRO A 197 -16.53 -10.15 11.54
CA PRO A 197 -15.92 -11.00 12.56
C PRO A 197 -14.93 -11.98 11.92
N GLY A 198 -13.79 -12.19 12.56
CA GLY A 198 -12.76 -13.13 12.06
C GLY A 198 -11.96 -12.61 10.86
N ASN A 199 -11.98 -11.32 10.55
CA ASN A 199 -11.12 -10.75 9.51
C ASN A 199 -9.64 -10.84 9.91
N GLU A 200 -8.93 -11.84 9.38
CA GLU A 200 -7.50 -12.06 9.65
C GLU A 200 -6.59 -10.94 9.10
N TYR A 201 -7.13 -10.03 8.28
CA TYR A 201 -6.45 -8.86 7.73
C TYR A 201 -6.96 -7.54 8.33
N LEU A 202 -7.58 -7.58 9.52
CA LEU A 202 -8.15 -6.41 10.19
C LEU A 202 -7.15 -5.25 10.30
N GLN A 203 -5.89 -5.54 10.65
CA GLN A 203 -4.84 -4.53 10.77
C GLN A 203 -4.58 -3.80 9.44
N THR A 204 -4.57 -4.54 8.32
CA THR A 204 -4.45 -3.95 6.99
C THR A 204 -5.63 -3.05 6.68
N THR A 205 -6.84 -3.52 6.94
CA THR A 205 -8.08 -2.77 6.68
C THR A 205 -8.10 -1.47 7.48
N ALA A 206 -7.79 -1.54 8.79
CA ALA A 206 -7.72 -0.38 9.67
C ALA A 206 -6.69 0.64 9.21
N ARG A 207 -5.52 0.19 8.74
CA ARG A 207 -4.49 1.08 8.21
C ARG A 207 -4.93 1.79 6.92
N CYS A 208 -5.60 1.08 6.01
CA CYS A 208 -6.13 1.68 4.79
C CYS A 208 -7.12 2.79 5.14
N LEU A 209 -8.07 2.52 6.06
CA LEU A 209 -9.00 3.54 6.52
C LEU A 209 -8.27 4.70 7.22
N GLN A 210 -7.32 4.41 8.11
CA GLN A 210 -6.52 5.45 8.78
C GLN A 210 -5.80 6.35 7.78
N MET A 211 -5.26 5.81 6.68
CA MET A 211 -4.65 6.61 5.63
C MET A 211 -5.68 7.52 4.95
N MET A 212 -6.84 6.98 4.56
CA MET A 212 -7.92 7.74 3.93
C MET A 212 -8.40 8.90 4.81
N LEU A 213 -8.62 8.65 6.11
CA LEU A 213 -9.14 9.66 7.05
C LEU A 213 -8.18 10.81 7.36
N ARG A 214 -6.94 10.78 6.84
CA ARG A 214 -6.00 11.92 6.90
C ARG A 214 -6.41 13.05 5.95
N ILE A 215 -7.17 12.73 4.91
CA ILE A 215 -7.67 13.69 3.93
C ILE A 215 -9.06 14.15 4.36
N ASP A 216 -9.28 15.46 4.37
CA ASP A 216 -10.49 16.06 4.94
C ASP A 216 -11.73 15.67 4.13
N GLU A 217 -11.65 15.69 2.80
CA GLU A 217 -12.72 15.29 1.89
C GLU A 217 -13.18 13.85 2.16
N TYR A 218 -12.23 12.92 2.35
CA TYR A 218 -12.54 11.53 2.65
C TYR A 218 -13.10 11.36 4.06
N ARG A 219 -12.65 12.16 5.02
CA ARG A 219 -13.19 12.17 6.39
C ARG A 219 -14.63 12.66 6.42
N TYR A 220 -14.95 13.75 5.71
CA TYR A 220 -16.32 14.25 5.58
C TYR A 220 -17.23 13.22 4.89
N ALA A 221 -16.76 12.62 3.79
CA ALA A 221 -17.50 11.54 3.12
C ALA A 221 -17.77 10.38 4.08
N PHE A 222 -16.77 9.96 4.87
CA PHE A 222 -16.92 8.86 5.83
C PHE A 222 -17.93 9.17 6.94
N VAL A 223 -17.92 10.38 7.51
CA VAL A 223 -18.92 10.79 8.52
C VAL A 223 -20.33 10.81 7.94
N ASN A 224 -20.48 11.31 6.71
CA ASN A 224 -21.78 11.36 6.04
C ASN A 224 -22.34 9.94 5.75
N LEU A 225 -21.49 8.93 5.54
CA LEU A 225 -21.94 7.54 5.44
C LEU A 225 -22.60 7.03 6.72
N GLU A 226 -22.21 7.53 7.89
CA GLU A 226 -22.82 7.16 9.16
C GLU A 226 -24.16 7.89 9.38
N CYS A 227 -24.26 9.16 8.97
CA CYS A 227 -25.49 9.95 9.12
C CYS A 227 -26.66 9.46 8.26
N VAL A 228 -26.41 8.78 7.14
CA VAL A 228 -27.48 8.25 6.26
C VAL A 228 -28.06 6.92 6.78
N ASN A 229 -27.39 6.26 7.72
CA ASN A 229 -27.81 4.96 8.27
C ASN A 229 -28.52 5.05 9.64
N THR A 230 -28.95 6.25 10.04
CA THR A 230 -29.82 6.54 11.21
C THR A 230 -31.10 7.20 10.74
#